data_AF-A0A1K1R6P5-F1
#
_entry.id   AF-A0A1K1R6P5-F1
#
_cell.length_a   1.000
_cell.length_b   1.000
_cell.length_c   1.000
_cell.angle_alpha   90.00
_cell.angle_beta   90.00
_cell.angle_gamma   90.00
#
_symmetry.space_group_name_H-M   'P 1'
#
loop_
_entity.id
_entity.type
_entity.pdbx_description
1 polymer ?
#
loop_
_entity_poly.entity_id
_entity_poly.type
_entity_poly.pdbx_seq_one_letter_code
_entity_poly.pdbx_strand_id
1 'polypeptide(L)'
;MAHNINFNEKTGRYSFFSVQQKAWHSLGQIVEQYPTSEEAIKFAGLDYEVVKSPLFTKGSGIIETSDGIEIGSSELEVPDYFANIRTDNNAVLGVVGKDYHIVQNREAFNFFDAIVGGGEGILYETAGALGNGERIFITAKLPDYIRVGNGDDVTEKYIFLTTSHDGSGSITAAFTPIRIVCQNTLNASLRSMTNVVRIKHTSGAKQRIENAHKIMGLANTLSNQLEGIFNEWTKVKVNDREVRKLIQLALCPNKETLDLIKKGADDEISTVFKNTVEDAFAYAMISDTQQMDTTKGTLFGAYNAVTGYYQNVRNYKNDEAKLQSIVLGGTAQLKSQKAFELCTAFALDGAEILNLN
;
A
#
# COMPACT_ATOMS: atom_id res chain seq x y z
N MET A 1 16.29 7.74 -4.58
CA MET A 1 15.08 8.53 -4.23
C MET A 1 14.04 7.60 -3.62
N ALA A 2 13.28 8.04 -2.61
CA ALA A 2 12.43 7.14 -1.83
C ALA A 2 11.24 6.51 -2.59
N HIS A 3 10.82 7.08 -3.73
CA HIS A 3 9.74 6.51 -4.55
C HIS A 3 10.17 5.21 -5.26
N ASN A 4 11.44 5.10 -5.65
CA ASN A 4 12.05 3.97 -6.38
C ASN A 4 11.32 3.52 -7.66
N ILE A 5 10.61 4.43 -8.33
CA ILE A 5 9.93 4.16 -9.62
C ILE A 5 10.99 4.02 -10.72
N ASN A 6 10.84 2.99 -11.56
CA ASN A 6 11.71 2.74 -12.69
C ASN A 6 11.65 3.90 -13.70
N PHE A 7 12.83 4.37 -14.10
CA PHE A 7 12.99 5.32 -15.19
C PHE A 7 13.55 4.59 -16.41
N ASN A 8 12.84 4.67 -17.53
CA ASN A 8 13.27 4.08 -18.78
C ASN A 8 14.10 5.10 -19.57
N GLU A 9 15.43 4.96 -19.52
CA GLU A 9 16.37 5.87 -20.18
C GLU A 9 16.17 5.97 -21.70
N LYS A 10 15.72 4.89 -22.36
CA LYS A 10 15.48 4.89 -23.81
C LYS A 10 14.28 5.76 -24.21
N THR A 11 13.26 5.80 -23.36
CA THR A 11 12.01 6.56 -23.64
C THR A 11 11.95 7.91 -22.92
N GLY A 12 12.82 8.13 -21.92
CA GLY A 12 12.77 9.30 -21.04
C GLY A 12 11.55 9.33 -20.13
N ARG A 13 10.87 8.20 -19.91
CA ARG A 13 9.61 8.11 -19.14
C ARG A 13 9.75 7.24 -17.91
N TYR A 14 9.00 7.58 -16.87
CA TYR A 14 8.84 6.73 -15.70
C TYR A 14 7.79 5.64 -15.97
N SER A 15 8.09 4.42 -15.57
CA SER A 15 7.23 3.24 -15.71
C SER A 15 6.17 3.25 -14.60
N PHE A 16 5.20 4.16 -14.71
CA PHE A 16 4.09 4.32 -13.77
C PHE A 16 2.90 5.03 -14.43
N PHE A 17 1.69 4.59 -14.12
CA PHE A 17 0.47 5.37 -14.38
C PHE A 17 -0.44 5.47 -13.16
N SER A 18 -1.30 6.48 -13.18
CA SER A 18 -2.31 6.76 -12.18
C SER A 18 -3.58 7.31 -12.82
N VAL A 19 -4.76 6.82 -12.44
CA VAL A 19 -6.04 7.35 -12.92
C VAL A 19 -6.42 8.60 -12.12
N GLN A 20 -6.79 9.69 -12.81
CA GLN A 20 -7.35 10.97 -12.34
C GLN A 20 -6.53 11.78 -11.32
N GLN A 21 -5.91 11.12 -10.36
CA GLN A 21 -5.16 11.72 -9.28
C GLN A 21 -3.67 11.65 -9.56
N LYS A 22 -2.97 12.75 -9.29
CA LYS A 22 -1.51 12.79 -9.34
C LYS A 22 -0.94 12.07 -8.12
N ALA A 23 -0.01 11.15 -8.33
CA ALA A 23 0.78 10.62 -7.22
C ALA A 23 1.68 11.72 -6.63
N TRP A 24 1.96 11.65 -5.33
CA TRP A 24 2.73 12.67 -4.61
C TRP A 24 4.09 13.00 -5.26
N HIS A 25 4.78 12.00 -5.83
CA HIS A 25 6.08 12.19 -6.47
C HIS A 25 5.97 12.86 -7.85
N SER A 26 4.75 13.05 -8.38
CA SER A 26 4.52 13.73 -9.66
C SER A 26 5.19 13.08 -10.87
N LEU A 27 5.41 11.76 -10.82
CA LEU A 27 6.06 10.98 -11.90
C LEU A 27 5.03 10.12 -12.64
N GLY A 28 5.38 9.70 -13.85
CA GLY A 28 4.57 8.81 -14.68
C GLY A 28 3.41 9.52 -15.38
N GLN A 29 2.50 8.73 -15.94
CA GLN A 29 1.36 9.20 -16.73
C GLN A 29 0.09 9.30 -15.88
N ILE A 30 -0.67 10.38 -16.03
CA ILE A 30 -2.02 10.50 -15.47
C ILE A 30 -3.01 10.23 -16.60
N VAL A 31 -3.97 9.34 -16.38
CA VAL A 31 -5.03 9.02 -17.34
C VAL A 31 -6.39 9.46 -16.80
N GLU A 32 -7.27 9.94 -17.68
CA GLU A 32 -8.58 10.46 -17.27
C GLU A 32 -9.60 9.32 -17.06
N GLN A 33 -9.56 8.32 -17.93
CA GLN A 33 -10.43 7.16 -17.92
C GLN A 33 -9.71 5.92 -17.42
N TYR A 34 -10.47 5.01 -16.82
CA TYR A 34 -9.96 3.72 -16.38
C TYR A 34 -9.56 2.85 -17.58
N PRO A 35 -8.28 2.46 -17.70
CA PRO A 35 -7.80 1.70 -18.85
C PRO A 35 -8.20 0.23 -18.79
N THR A 36 -8.28 -0.42 -19.95
CA THR A 36 -8.25 -1.88 -20.07
C THR A 36 -6.90 -2.45 -19.63
N SER A 37 -6.79 -3.76 -19.39
CA SER A 37 -5.51 -4.40 -19.05
C SER A 37 -4.43 -4.18 -20.14
N GLU A 38 -4.82 -4.23 -21.41
CA GLU A 38 -3.95 -3.98 -22.56
C GLU A 38 -3.42 -2.53 -22.61
N GLU A 39 -4.26 -1.56 -22.25
CA GLU A 39 -3.85 -0.16 -22.16
C GLU A 39 -3.02 0.11 -20.91
N ALA A 40 -3.44 -0.44 -19.76
CA ALA A 40 -2.83 -0.24 -18.46
C ALA A 40 -1.36 -0.70 -18.45
N ILE A 41 -1.07 -1.88 -19.01
CA ILE A 41 0.30 -2.39 -19.09
C ILE A 41 1.21 -1.49 -19.95
N LYS A 42 0.67 -0.89 -21.01
CA LYS A 42 1.39 0.06 -21.88
C LYS A 42 1.59 1.40 -21.20
N PHE A 43 0.55 1.96 -20.57
CA PHE A 43 0.65 3.22 -19.81
C PHE A 43 1.62 3.12 -18.63
N ALA A 44 1.69 1.94 -17.99
CA ALA A 44 2.63 1.67 -16.93
C ALA A 44 4.08 1.46 -17.39
N GLY A 45 4.34 1.32 -18.70
CA GLY A 45 5.66 0.94 -19.22
C GLY A 45 6.07 -0.48 -18.81
N LEU A 46 5.09 -1.36 -18.58
CA LEU A 46 5.29 -2.73 -18.09
C LEU A 46 5.24 -3.79 -19.19
N ASP A 47 5.06 -3.37 -20.44
CA ASP A 47 4.85 -4.24 -21.59
C ASP A 47 6.14 -4.88 -22.16
N TYR A 48 7.13 -5.11 -21.30
CA TYR A 48 8.38 -5.78 -21.63
C TYR A 48 8.30 -7.27 -21.30
N GLU A 49 9.06 -8.06 -22.05
CA GLU A 49 9.23 -9.49 -21.81
C GLU A 49 10.49 -9.74 -20.98
N VAL A 50 10.38 -10.67 -20.03
CA VAL A 50 11.51 -11.12 -19.22
C VAL A 50 11.90 -12.52 -19.66
N VAL A 51 13.20 -12.73 -19.92
CA VAL A 51 13.77 -14.02 -20.29
C VAL A 51 14.79 -14.48 -19.25
N LYS A 52 14.88 -15.80 -19.07
CA LYS A 52 15.83 -16.45 -18.17
C LYS A 52 17.05 -16.88 -18.97
N SER A 53 18.21 -16.27 -18.70
CA SER A 53 19.48 -16.53 -19.40
C SER A 53 20.47 -17.24 -18.50
N PRO A 54 21.31 -18.18 -19.00
CA PRO A 54 22.41 -18.75 -18.22
C PRO A 54 23.33 -17.65 -17.66
N LEU A 55 23.81 -17.84 -16.44
CA LEU A 55 24.70 -16.90 -15.76
C LEU A 55 26.16 -17.32 -15.98
N PHE A 56 27.00 -16.38 -16.41
CA PHE A 56 28.44 -16.57 -16.55
C PHE A 56 29.19 -15.66 -15.58
N THR A 57 30.34 -16.13 -15.09
CA THR A 57 31.28 -15.35 -14.29
C THR A 57 32.68 -15.38 -14.91
N LYS A 58 33.55 -14.47 -14.48
CA LYS A 58 34.94 -14.42 -14.94
C LYS A 58 35.81 -15.33 -14.09
N GLY A 59 36.38 -16.36 -14.69
CA GLY A 59 37.45 -17.20 -14.15
C GLY A 59 38.84 -16.69 -14.54
N SER A 60 39.88 -17.35 -14.01
CA SER A 60 41.29 -17.06 -14.33
C SER A 60 41.70 -17.48 -15.75
N GLY A 61 40.83 -18.21 -16.47
CA GLY A 61 41.14 -18.80 -17.77
C GLY A 61 42.13 -19.97 -17.68
N ILE A 62 42.56 -20.36 -16.48
CA ILE A 62 43.49 -21.47 -16.24
C ILE A 62 42.71 -22.79 -16.36
N ILE A 63 43.02 -23.58 -17.37
CA ILE A 63 42.50 -24.94 -17.55
C ILE A 63 43.66 -25.91 -17.35
N GLU A 64 43.55 -26.80 -16.36
CA GLU A 64 44.46 -27.94 -16.25
C GLU A 64 44.00 -29.05 -17.18
N THR A 65 44.84 -29.38 -18.16
CA THR A 65 44.66 -30.52 -19.06
C THR A 65 45.69 -31.60 -18.74
N SER A 66 45.53 -32.79 -19.32
CA SER A 66 46.53 -33.87 -19.23
C SER A 66 47.92 -33.48 -19.74
N ASP A 67 48.01 -32.42 -20.55
CA ASP A 67 49.24 -31.94 -21.19
C ASP A 67 49.81 -30.65 -20.55
N GLY A 68 49.16 -30.10 -19.52
CA GLY A 68 49.63 -28.93 -18.77
C GLY A 68 48.56 -27.86 -18.48
N ILE A 69 49.01 -26.65 -18.10
CA ILE A 69 48.14 -25.49 -17.87
C ILE A 69 47.91 -24.74 -19.19
N GLU A 70 46.66 -24.68 -19.65
CA GLU A 70 46.23 -23.91 -20.81
C GLU A 70 45.48 -22.63 -20.38
N ILE A 71 45.57 -21.58 -21.20
CA ILE A 71 44.75 -20.37 -21.05
C ILE A 71 43.55 -20.50 -21.99
N GLY A 72 42.42 -20.95 -21.45
CA GLY A 72 41.15 -21.07 -22.16
C GLY A 72 40.21 -19.88 -21.95
N SER A 73 38.94 -20.06 -22.29
CA SER A 73 37.90 -19.04 -22.09
C SER A 73 37.83 -18.65 -20.60
N SER A 74 37.92 -17.35 -20.34
CA SER A 74 37.80 -16.80 -18.99
C SER A 74 36.34 -16.72 -18.50
N GLU A 75 35.38 -17.25 -19.26
CA GLU A 75 33.97 -17.30 -18.88
C GLU A 75 33.63 -18.70 -18.34
N LEU A 76 33.11 -18.74 -17.11
CA LEU A 76 32.64 -19.94 -16.44
C LEU A 76 31.13 -19.83 -16.28
N GLU A 77 30.39 -20.78 -16.85
CA GLU A 77 28.96 -20.90 -16.56
C GLU A 77 28.78 -21.24 -15.07
N VAL A 78 27.82 -20.59 -14.41
CA VAL A 78 27.45 -20.84 -13.01
C VAL A 78 26.28 -21.82 -13.00
N PRO A 79 26.50 -23.11 -12.69
CA PRO A 79 25.45 -24.13 -12.82
C PRO A 79 24.26 -23.84 -11.89
N ASP A 80 23.05 -24.14 -12.36
CA ASP A 80 21.78 -23.92 -11.63
C ASP A 80 21.41 -22.45 -11.32
N TYR A 81 22.20 -21.47 -11.78
CA TYR A 81 21.92 -20.04 -11.64
C TYR A 81 21.72 -19.35 -12.99
N PHE A 82 20.77 -18.43 -13.02
CA PHE A 82 20.33 -17.75 -14.23
C PHE A 82 20.12 -16.27 -13.94
N ALA A 83 20.35 -15.42 -14.93
CA ALA A 83 19.96 -14.02 -14.89
C ALA A 83 18.60 -13.85 -15.57
N ASN A 84 17.65 -13.19 -14.89
CA ASN A 84 16.44 -12.70 -15.54
C ASN A 84 16.75 -11.35 -16.19
N ILE A 85 16.42 -11.22 -17.47
CA ILE A 85 16.81 -10.08 -18.30
C ILE A 85 15.58 -9.59 -19.07
N ARG A 86 15.43 -8.27 -19.20
CA ARG A 86 14.43 -7.67 -20.08
C ARG A 86 14.88 -7.72 -21.53
N THR A 87 14.01 -8.18 -22.44
CA THR A 87 14.34 -8.27 -23.87
C THR A 87 14.40 -6.92 -24.57
N ASP A 88 13.72 -5.89 -24.05
CA ASP A 88 13.63 -4.57 -24.66
C ASP A 88 14.88 -3.71 -24.45
N ASN A 89 15.64 -3.94 -23.37
CA ASN A 89 16.81 -3.14 -23.02
C ASN A 89 18.00 -3.90 -22.46
N ASN A 90 17.94 -5.24 -22.36
CA ASN A 90 18.96 -6.09 -21.77
C ASN A 90 19.27 -5.75 -20.30
N ALA A 91 18.38 -5.06 -19.59
CA ALA A 91 18.56 -4.80 -18.17
C ALA A 91 18.46 -6.11 -17.40
N VAL A 92 19.52 -6.44 -16.65
CA VAL A 92 19.54 -7.55 -15.72
C VAL A 92 18.69 -7.19 -14.51
N LEU A 93 17.65 -7.98 -14.24
CA LEU A 93 16.70 -7.76 -13.16
C LEU A 93 17.14 -8.44 -11.86
N GLY A 94 17.82 -9.58 -11.96
CA GLY A 94 18.37 -10.29 -10.82
C GLY A 94 18.80 -11.71 -11.16
N VAL A 95 19.38 -12.39 -10.18
CA VAL A 95 19.86 -13.77 -10.31
C VAL A 95 18.87 -14.71 -9.62
N VAL A 96 18.48 -15.77 -10.32
CA VAL A 96 17.50 -16.74 -9.86
C VAL A 96 18.01 -18.17 -10.01
N GLY A 97 17.49 -19.09 -9.20
CA GLY A 97 17.82 -20.51 -9.29
C GLY A 97 17.06 -21.25 -10.40
N LYS A 98 17.46 -22.49 -10.69
CA LYS A 98 16.84 -23.36 -11.71
C LYS A 98 15.32 -23.48 -11.61
N ASP A 99 14.78 -23.57 -10.40
CA ASP A 99 13.35 -23.80 -10.17
C ASP A 99 12.50 -22.53 -10.31
N TYR A 100 13.13 -21.36 -10.48
CA TYR A 100 12.42 -20.10 -10.69
C TYR A 100 11.76 -20.09 -12.07
N HIS A 101 10.45 -19.93 -12.10
CA HIS A 101 9.65 -19.79 -13.31
C HIS A 101 9.14 -18.35 -13.43
N ILE A 102 9.47 -17.71 -14.54
CA ILE A 102 9.02 -16.36 -14.85
C ILE A 102 7.51 -16.39 -15.07
N VAL A 103 6.80 -15.50 -14.38
CA VAL A 103 5.42 -15.15 -14.70
C VAL A 103 5.47 -13.77 -15.33
N GLN A 104 5.02 -13.67 -16.58
CA GLN A 104 5.14 -12.42 -17.33
C GLN A 104 4.23 -11.35 -16.75
N ASN A 105 4.59 -10.08 -16.95
CA ASN A 105 3.76 -8.96 -16.50
C ASN A 105 2.34 -9.08 -17.08
N ARG A 106 2.21 -9.43 -18.38
CA ARG A 106 0.91 -9.70 -19.03
C ARG A 106 0.06 -10.74 -18.29
N GLU A 107 0.68 -11.81 -17.79
CA GLU A 107 -0.03 -12.85 -17.05
C GLU A 107 -0.54 -12.33 -15.69
N ALA A 108 0.21 -11.44 -15.04
CA ALA A 108 -0.22 -10.77 -13.82
C ALA A 108 -1.38 -9.78 -14.06
N PHE A 109 -1.44 -9.12 -15.22
CA PHE A 109 -2.58 -8.30 -15.62
C PHE A 109 -3.83 -9.16 -15.90
N ASN A 110 -3.68 -10.26 -16.65
CA ASN A 110 -4.78 -11.19 -16.95
C ASN A 110 -5.42 -11.78 -15.67
N PHE A 111 -4.64 -11.93 -14.60
CA PHE A 111 -5.18 -12.35 -13.30
C PHE A 111 -6.23 -11.37 -12.75
N PHE A 112 -6.02 -10.05 -12.88
CA PHE A 112 -7.01 -9.06 -12.48
C PHE A 112 -8.27 -9.15 -13.33
N ASP A 113 -8.12 -9.34 -14.65
CA ASP A 113 -9.27 -9.54 -15.53
C ASP A 113 -10.11 -10.76 -15.09
N ALA A 114 -9.45 -11.83 -14.64
CA ALA A 114 -10.08 -13.07 -14.20
C ALA A 114 -10.77 -13.00 -12.82
N ILE A 115 -10.32 -12.12 -11.90
CA ILE A 115 -10.97 -11.93 -10.59
C ILE A 115 -12.40 -11.41 -10.71
N VAL A 116 -12.73 -10.81 -11.85
CA VAL A 116 -13.81 -9.82 -11.90
C VAL A 116 -14.86 -10.15 -12.94
N GLY A 117 -14.57 -11.09 -13.84
CA GLY A 117 -15.59 -11.66 -14.71
C GLY A 117 -16.32 -10.60 -15.56
N GLY A 118 -15.60 -9.95 -16.46
CA GLY A 118 -16.17 -9.31 -17.64
C GLY A 118 -16.97 -8.02 -17.40
N GLY A 119 -16.30 -6.88 -17.54
CA GLY A 119 -16.92 -5.66 -18.08
C GLY A 119 -17.29 -4.54 -17.10
N GLU A 120 -17.63 -4.83 -15.83
CA GLU A 120 -18.20 -3.78 -14.95
C GLU A 120 -17.58 -3.66 -13.54
N GLY A 121 -16.67 -4.55 -13.13
CA GLY A 121 -16.32 -4.65 -11.70
C GLY A 121 -15.03 -3.96 -11.23
N ILE A 122 -13.92 -4.03 -11.95
CA ILE A 122 -12.62 -3.58 -11.44
C ILE A 122 -12.01 -2.57 -12.39
N LEU A 123 -11.55 -1.50 -11.77
CA LEU A 123 -11.06 -0.32 -12.43
C LEU A 123 -9.57 -0.20 -12.12
N TYR A 124 -8.71 -0.43 -13.11
CA TYR A 124 -7.25 -0.32 -12.94
C TYR A 124 -6.88 1.07 -12.46
N GLU A 125 -6.38 1.18 -11.23
CA GLU A 125 -6.20 2.47 -10.56
C GLU A 125 -4.77 2.99 -10.75
N THR A 126 -3.78 2.12 -10.53
CA THR A 126 -2.36 2.41 -10.71
C THR A 126 -1.61 1.16 -11.10
N ALA A 127 -0.52 1.31 -11.84
CA ALA A 127 0.50 0.27 -11.93
C ALA A 127 1.87 0.90 -12.18
N GLY A 128 2.93 0.20 -11.81
CA GLY A 128 4.28 0.66 -12.08
C GLY A 128 5.35 -0.37 -11.79
N ALA A 129 6.56 -0.06 -12.26
CA ALA A 129 7.78 -0.81 -12.01
C ALA A 129 8.66 -0.07 -10.99
N LEU A 130 9.38 -0.85 -10.20
CA LEU A 130 10.36 -0.38 -9.22
C LEU A 130 11.77 -0.78 -9.66
N GLY A 131 12.76 0.02 -9.28
CA GLY A 131 14.17 -0.19 -9.63
C GLY A 131 14.42 -0.18 -11.14
N ASN A 132 14.96 -1.26 -11.68
CA ASN A 132 15.21 -1.50 -13.11
C ASN A 132 14.02 -2.16 -13.84
N GLY A 133 12.91 -2.40 -13.12
CA GLY A 133 11.78 -3.21 -13.59
C GLY A 133 11.76 -4.62 -13.01
N GLU A 134 12.60 -4.91 -12.03
CA GLU A 134 12.64 -6.22 -11.38
C GLU A 134 11.45 -6.47 -10.47
N ARG A 135 10.73 -5.43 -10.04
CA ARG A 135 9.52 -5.57 -9.24
C ARG A 135 8.42 -4.70 -9.82
N ILE A 136 7.23 -5.25 -9.93
CA ILE A 136 6.06 -4.50 -10.38
C ILE A 136 4.98 -4.49 -9.31
N PHE A 137 4.09 -3.52 -9.40
CA PHE A 137 2.85 -3.48 -8.65
C PHE A 137 1.70 -3.08 -9.58
N ILE A 138 0.53 -3.64 -9.31
CA ILE A 138 -0.72 -3.38 -9.99
C ILE A 138 -1.76 -3.16 -8.89
N THR A 139 -2.53 -2.08 -8.99
CA THR A 139 -3.63 -1.77 -8.09
C THR A 139 -4.88 -1.59 -8.91
N ALA A 140 -5.97 -2.16 -8.45
CA ALA A 140 -7.25 -1.96 -9.06
C ALA A 140 -8.31 -1.67 -8.01
N LYS A 141 -9.14 -0.66 -8.31
CA LYS A 141 -10.25 -0.23 -7.49
C LYS A 141 -11.42 -1.19 -7.68
N LEU A 142 -11.98 -1.63 -6.56
CA LEU A 142 -13.15 -2.50 -6.52
C LEU A 142 -14.43 -1.66 -6.68
N PRO A 143 -15.53 -2.25 -7.19
CA PRO A 143 -16.74 -1.49 -7.50
C PRO A 143 -17.50 -1.11 -6.22
N ASP A 144 -17.27 -1.87 -5.14
CA ASP A 144 -17.83 -1.61 -3.83
C ASP A 144 -16.95 -0.67 -3.01
N TYR A 145 -17.63 0.20 -2.26
CA TYR A 145 -17.04 1.10 -1.27
C TYR A 145 -17.29 0.56 0.13
N ILE A 146 -16.51 0.97 1.13
CA ILE A 146 -16.95 0.88 2.53
C ILE A 146 -17.92 2.04 2.69
N ARG A 147 -19.21 1.76 2.85
CA ARG A 147 -20.25 2.79 2.95
C ARG A 147 -20.62 3.02 4.39
N VAL A 148 -20.54 4.27 4.83
CA VAL A 148 -20.87 4.66 6.20
C VAL A 148 -22.14 5.52 6.21
N GLY A 149 -23.08 5.20 7.10
CA GLY A 149 -24.41 5.81 7.20
C GLY A 149 -25.33 5.48 6.03
N ASN A 150 -26.04 6.49 5.52
CA ASN A 150 -26.96 6.36 4.39
C ASN A 150 -26.26 6.15 3.03
N GLY A 151 -24.92 6.05 3.03
CA GLY A 151 -24.12 5.69 1.85
C GLY A 151 -23.36 6.84 1.20
N ASP A 152 -23.42 8.05 1.76
CA ASP A 152 -22.74 9.25 1.25
C ASP A 152 -21.26 9.33 1.65
N ASP A 153 -20.87 8.70 2.76
CA ASP A 153 -19.48 8.63 3.21
C ASP A 153 -18.87 7.30 2.77
N VAL A 154 -17.93 7.36 1.82
CA VAL A 154 -17.41 6.21 1.10
C VAL A 154 -15.90 6.13 1.20
N THR A 155 -15.38 4.98 1.63
CA THR A 155 -13.94 4.66 1.53
C THR A 155 -13.70 3.69 0.39
N GLU A 156 -12.73 3.99 -0.46
CA GLU A 156 -12.34 3.15 -1.58
C GLU A 156 -11.66 1.86 -1.12
N LYS A 157 -11.90 0.78 -1.87
CA LYS A 157 -11.27 -0.53 -1.65
C LYS A 157 -10.40 -0.86 -2.85
N TYR A 158 -9.18 -1.33 -2.59
CA TYR A 158 -8.28 -1.78 -3.63
C TYR A 158 -7.90 -3.24 -3.43
N ILE A 159 -7.76 -3.93 -4.55
CA ILE A 159 -6.97 -5.15 -4.64
C ILE A 159 -5.65 -4.79 -5.30
N PHE A 160 -4.55 -5.27 -4.73
CA PHE A 160 -3.23 -5.09 -5.33
C PHE A 160 -2.57 -6.42 -5.60
N LEU A 161 -1.64 -6.39 -6.54
CA LEU A 161 -0.71 -7.46 -6.83
C LEU A 161 0.69 -6.87 -6.89
N THR A 162 1.66 -7.61 -6.38
CA THR A 162 3.07 -7.35 -6.59
C THR A 162 3.79 -8.65 -6.93
N THR A 163 4.77 -8.57 -7.83
CA THR A 163 5.61 -9.70 -8.23
C THR A 163 7.03 -9.22 -8.46
N SER A 164 8.00 -10.11 -8.33
CA SER A 164 9.41 -9.79 -8.56
C SER A 164 10.10 -10.81 -9.45
N HIS A 165 10.83 -10.28 -10.43
CA HIS A 165 11.67 -10.98 -11.40
C HIS A 165 13.10 -11.24 -10.90
N ASP A 166 13.50 -10.63 -9.78
CA ASP A 166 14.82 -10.81 -9.16
C ASP A 166 14.92 -12.03 -8.23
N GLY A 167 13.83 -12.78 -8.04
CA GLY A 167 13.78 -13.91 -7.10
C GLY A 167 13.61 -13.52 -5.63
N SER A 168 13.52 -12.23 -5.28
CA SER A 168 13.38 -11.77 -3.89
C SER A 168 11.98 -11.96 -3.30
N GLY A 169 10.95 -12.15 -4.14
CA GLY A 169 9.56 -12.17 -3.73
C GLY A 169 8.72 -13.25 -4.40
N SER A 170 7.55 -13.50 -3.81
CA SER A 170 6.47 -14.25 -4.43
C SER A 170 5.52 -13.31 -5.15
N ILE A 171 4.75 -13.86 -6.09
CA ILE A 171 3.55 -13.21 -6.63
C ILE A 171 2.57 -13.10 -5.46
N THR A 172 2.25 -11.88 -5.07
CA THR A 172 1.46 -11.59 -3.88
C THR A 172 0.28 -10.74 -4.30
N ALA A 173 -0.93 -11.22 -4.03
CA ALA A 173 -2.16 -10.47 -4.23
C ALA A 173 -2.89 -10.32 -2.90
N ALA A 174 -3.42 -9.14 -2.59
CA ALA A 174 -4.15 -8.90 -1.35
C ALA A 174 -5.07 -7.67 -1.43
N PHE A 175 -5.98 -7.56 -0.46
CA PHE A 175 -6.80 -6.37 -0.29
C PHE A 175 -6.06 -5.33 0.56
N THR A 176 -6.24 -4.07 0.17
CA THR A 176 -5.65 -2.92 0.87
C THR A 176 -6.56 -1.68 0.72
N PRO A 177 -6.71 -0.87 1.78
CA PRO A 177 -7.28 0.48 1.64
C PRO A 177 -6.26 1.49 1.08
N ILE A 178 -5.00 1.09 0.90
CA ILE A 178 -3.92 1.97 0.45
C ILE A 178 -3.80 1.92 -1.07
N ARG A 179 -4.03 3.05 -1.73
CA ARG A 179 -3.69 3.26 -3.14
C ARG A 179 -2.17 3.22 -3.33
N ILE A 180 -1.66 2.20 -4.01
CA ILE A 180 -0.21 2.03 -4.19
C ILE A 180 0.27 2.90 -5.35
N VAL A 181 1.26 3.77 -5.10
CA VAL A 181 1.85 4.62 -6.13
C VAL A 181 3.36 4.49 -6.22
N CYS A 182 4.02 3.93 -5.19
CA CYS A 182 5.47 3.78 -5.12
C CYS A 182 5.91 2.66 -4.16
N GLN A 183 7.23 2.43 -4.06
CA GLN A 183 7.83 1.39 -3.21
C GLN A 183 7.40 1.50 -1.74
N ASN A 184 7.28 2.72 -1.25
CA ASN A 184 6.87 3.03 0.11
C ASN A 184 5.43 2.56 0.37
N THR A 185 4.47 3.01 -0.45
CA THR A 185 3.06 2.59 -0.32
C THR A 185 2.89 1.08 -0.53
N LEU A 186 3.73 0.47 -1.37
CA LEU A 186 3.74 -0.98 -1.55
C LEU A 186 4.18 -1.69 -0.26
N ASN A 187 5.27 -1.25 0.36
CA ASN A 187 5.76 -1.81 1.62
C ASN A 187 4.75 -1.64 2.76
N ALA A 188 4.05 -0.50 2.81
CA ALA A 188 2.97 -0.29 3.76
C ALA A 188 1.82 -1.27 3.52
N SER A 189 1.37 -1.39 2.27
CA SER A 189 0.31 -2.34 1.89
C SER A 189 0.69 -3.77 2.25
N LEU A 190 1.94 -4.18 2.03
CA LEU A 190 2.43 -5.51 2.43
C LEU A 190 2.43 -5.75 3.95
N ARG A 191 2.46 -4.71 4.78
CA ARG A 191 2.40 -4.83 6.26
C ARG A 191 0.96 -4.83 6.79
N SER A 192 0.05 -4.14 6.12
CA SER A 192 -1.34 -3.96 6.55
C SER A 192 -2.34 -4.75 5.70
N MET A 193 -1.86 -5.58 4.77
CA MET A 193 -2.72 -6.35 3.87
C MET A 193 -3.48 -7.44 4.60
N THR A 194 -4.69 -7.68 4.11
CA THR A 194 -5.56 -8.77 4.56
C THR A 194 -5.95 -9.63 3.37
N ASN A 195 -6.40 -10.85 3.66
CA ASN A 195 -6.83 -11.82 2.64
C ASN A 195 -5.76 -12.00 1.55
N VAL A 196 -4.57 -12.38 2.02
CA VAL A 196 -3.34 -12.42 1.21
C VAL A 196 -3.19 -13.78 0.53
N VAL A 197 -2.99 -13.77 -0.77
CA VAL A 197 -2.53 -14.94 -1.54
C VAL A 197 -1.08 -14.73 -1.93
N ARG A 198 -0.21 -15.71 -1.62
CA ARG A 198 1.20 -15.74 -2.02
C ARG A 198 1.50 -16.98 -2.85
N ILE A 199 2.06 -16.76 -4.04
CA ILE A 199 2.37 -17.82 -4.99
C ILE A 199 3.86 -17.74 -5.34
N LYS A 200 4.58 -18.82 -5.01
CA LYS A 200 5.99 -18.96 -5.41
C LYS A 200 6.10 -19.09 -6.93
N HIS A 201 7.18 -18.53 -7.48
CA HIS A 201 7.60 -18.64 -8.88
C HIS A 201 8.12 -20.05 -9.21
N THR A 202 7.24 -21.05 -9.23
CA THR A 202 7.55 -22.42 -9.67
C THR A 202 6.70 -22.81 -10.88
N SER A 203 6.93 -23.97 -11.48
CA SER A 203 6.24 -24.44 -12.71
C SER A 203 4.70 -24.35 -12.65
N GLY A 204 4.11 -24.58 -11.48
CA GLY A 204 2.66 -24.46 -11.28
C GLY A 204 2.16 -23.04 -10.93
N ALA A 205 3.00 -22.00 -11.00
CA ALA A 205 2.63 -20.65 -10.57
C ALA A 205 1.43 -20.12 -11.34
N LYS A 206 1.44 -20.24 -12.67
CA LYS A 206 0.35 -19.79 -13.54
C LYS A 206 -1.01 -20.39 -13.18
N GLN A 207 -1.07 -21.71 -13.02
CA GLN A 207 -2.30 -22.40 -12.62
C GLN A 207 -2.75 -22.01 -11.20
N ARG A 208 -1.82 -21.77 -10.28
CA ARG A 208 -2.17 -21.29 -8.93
C ARG A 208 -2.67 -19.84 -8.93
N ILE A 209 -2.15 -18.99 -9.81
CA ILE A 209 -2.65 -17.62 -10.02
C ILE A 209 -4.07 -17.70 -10.55
N GLU A 210 -4.30 -18.50 -11.58
CA GLU A 210 -5.65 -18.73 -12.09
C GLU A 210 -6.58 -19.23 -10.97
N ASN A 211 -6.19 -20.19 -10.14
CA ASN A 211 -7.05 -20.63 -9.03
C ASN A 211 -7.23 -19.59 -7.90
N ALA A 212 -6.31 -18.64 -7.75
CA ALA A 212 -6.37 -17.64 -6.69
C ALA A 212 -7.55 -16.67 -6.84
N HIS A 213 -8.11 -16.51 -8.05
CA HIS A 213 -9.30 -15.66 -8.25
C HIS A 213 -10.48 -16.13 -7.39
N LYS A 214 -10.64 -17.45 -7.21
CA LYS A 214 -11.71 -18.04 -6.39
C LYS A 214 -11.53 -17.72 -4.91
N ILE A 215 -10.28 -17.63 -4.46
CA ILE A 215 -9.93 -17.34 -3.07
C ILE A 215 -10.13 -15.86 -2.79
N MET A 216 -9.72 -14.99 -3.71
CA MET A 216 -9.91 -13.54 -3.60
C MET A 216 -11.40 -13.15 -3.70
N GLY A 217 -12.17 -13.80 -4.57
CA GLY A 217 -13.62 -13.56 -4.72
C GLY A 217 -14.46 -13.88 -3.49
N LEU A 218 -13.98 -14.75 -2.59
CA LEU A 218 -14.65 -15.07 -1.32
C LEU A 218 -14.32 -14.08 -0.19
N ALA A 219 -13.31 -13.22 -0.39
CA ALA A 219 -12.61 -12.58 0.71
C ALA A 219 -12.93 -11.08 0.87
N ASN A 220 -14.22 -10.71 0.80
CA ASN A 220 -14.72 -9.36 1.14
C ASN A 220 -15.16 -9.24 2.62
N THR A 221 -14.71 -10.12 3.50
CA THR A 221 -15.14 -10.16 4.91
C THR A 221 -14.67 -8.97 5.73
N LEU A 222 -13.42 -8.50 5.55
CA LEU A 222 -12.89 -7.37 6.33
C LEU A 222 -13.61 -6.07 5.98
N SER A 223 -13.85 -5.82 4.69
CA SER A 223 -14.61 -4.68 4.22
C SER A 223 -15.98 -4.60 4.89
N ASN A 224 -16.70 -5.73 4.94
CA ASN A 224 -18.00 -5.82 5.58
C ASN A 224 -17.91 -5.63 7.10
N GLN A 225 -16.82 -6.10 7.72
CA GLN A 225 -16.55 -5.86 9.15
C GLN A 225 -16.27 -4.39 9.46
N LEU A 226 -15.40 -3.73 8.69
CA LEU A 226 -15.10 -2.30 8.85
C LEU A 226 -16.33 -1.44 8.56
N GLU A 227 -17.08 -1.79 7.52
CA GLU A 227 -18.36 -1.16 7.20
C GLU A 227 -19.33 -1.30 8.38
N GLY A 228 -19.48 -2.50 8.95
CA GLY A 228 -20.29 -2.72 10.14
C GLY A 228 -19.83 -1.87 11.33
N ILE A 229 -18.52 -1.88 11.63
CA ILE A 229 -17.95 -1.11 12.74
C ILE A 229 -18.23 0.40 12.57
N PHE A 230 -17.96 0.96 11.39
CA PHE A 230 -18.17 2.38 11.15
C PHE A 230 -19.65 2.76 11.18
N ASN A 231 -20.54 1.92 10.62
CA ASN A 231 -22.00 2.13 10.72
C ASN A 231 -22.53 2.02 12.15
N GLU A 232 -21.94 1.19 13.01
CA GLU A 232 -22.26 1.21 14.44
C GLU A 232 -21.75 2.50 15.09
N TRP A 233 -20.54 2.95 14.76
CA TRP A 233 -19.98 4.19 15.30
C TRP A 233 -20.75 5.45 14.91
N THR A 234 -21.44 5.48 13.76
CA THR A 234 -22.32 6.61 13.42
C THR A 234 -23.55 6.70 14.33
N LYS A 235 -23.95 5.59 14.97
CA LYS A 235 -25.09 5.53 15.88
C LYS A 235 -24.69 5.89 17.31
N VAL A 236 -23.42 5.73 17.68
CA VAL A 236 -22.89 6.10 19.00
C VAL A 236 -22.72 7.61 19.08
N LYS A 237 -23.48 8.26 19.98
CA LYS A 237 -23.37 9.70 20.22
C LYS A 237 -22.25 10.00 21.20
N VAL A 238 -21.47 11.03 20.87
CA VAL A 238 -20.39 11.56 21.70
C VAL A 238 -20.54 13.07 21.78
N ASN A 239 -20.38 13.60 22.99
CA ASN A 239 -20.39 15.04 23.23
C ASN A 239 -19.01 15.66 23.01
N ASP A 240 -18.95 16.99 22.90
CA ASP A 240 -17.71 17.72 22.61
C ASP A 240 -16.57 17.43 23.59
N ARG A 241 -16.89 17.20 24.87
CA ARG A 241 -15.88 16.86 25.89
C ARG A 241 -15.29 15.48 25.64
N GLU A 242 -16.13 14.51 25.28
CA GLU A 242 -15.71 13.15 24.94
C GLU A 242 -14.88 13.14 23.65
N VAL A 243 -15.32 13.85 22.61
CA VAL A 243 -14.57 13.99 21.35
C VAL A 243 -13.17 14.56 21.63
N ARG A 244 -13.11 15.66 22.38
CA ARG A 244 -11.83 16.29 22.75
C ARG A 244 -10.94 15.33 23.55
N LYS A 245 -11.52 14.56 24.48
CA LYS A 245 -10.76 13.61 25.30
C LYS A 245 -10.25 12.43 24.47
N LEU A 246 -11.07 11.89 23.58
CA LEU A 246 -10.66 10.84 22.63
C LEU A 246 -9.50 11.31 21.75
N ILE A 247 -9.58 12.53 21.20
CA ILE A 247 -8.50 13.14 20.42
C ILE A 247 -7.23 13.31 21.28
N GLN A 248 -7.37 13.84 22.50
CA GLN A 248 -6.24 14.02 23.42
C GLN A 248 -5.52 12.69 23.71
N LEU A 249 -6.28 11.63 24.01
CA LEU A 249 -5.71 10.30 24.29
C LEU A 249 -5.10 9.65 23.05
N ALA A 250 -5.76 9.78 21.89
CA ALA A 250 -5.25 9.24 20.63
C ALA A 250 -3.94 9.91 20.20
N LEU A 251 -3.83 11.23 20.34
CA LEU A 251 -2.66 12.00 19.93
C LEU A 251 -1.51 11.97 20.94
N CYS A 252 -1.75 11.47 22.16
CA CYS A 252 -0.79 11.48 23.26
C CYS A 252 0.58 10.93 22.83
N PRO A 253 1.68 11.72 22.90
CA PRO A 253 2.95 11.38 22.26
C PRO A 253 3.72 10.29 23.00
N ASN A 254 3.63 10.24 24.33
CA ASN A 254 4.40 9.35 25.19
C ASN A 254 3.67 9.09 26.53
N LYS A 255 4.25 8.23 27.38
CA LYS A 255 3.69 7.88 28.69
C LYS A 255 3.73 9.04 29.69
N GLU A 256 4.78 9.86 29.67
CA GLU A 256 4.89 11.02 30.55
C GLU A 256 3.74 12.01 30.34
N THR A 257 3.43 12.33 29.07
CA THR A 257 2.28 13.18 28.75
C THR A 257 0.97 12.53 29.17
N LEU A 258 0.85 11.20 29.03
CA LEU A 258 -0.33 10.48 29.51
C LEU A 258 -0.49 10.65 31.03
N ASP A 259 0.58 10.48 31.80
CA ASP A 259 0.58 10.63 33.26
C ASP A 259 0.21 12.06 33.69
N LEU A 260 0.69 13.08 32.98
CA LEU A 260 0.28 14.47 33.20
C LEU A 260 -1.21 14.68 32.93
N ILE A 261 -1.74 14.11 31.84
CA ILE A 261 -3.17 14.13 31.53
C ILE A 261 -3.98 13.43 32.64
N LYS A 262 -3.49 12.31 33.20
CA LYS A 262 -4.15 11.61 34.31
C LYS A 262 -4.21 12.45 35.58
N LYS A 263 -3.13 13.17 35.89
CA LYS A 263 -3.00 14.01 37.08
C LYS A 263 -3.73 15.35 36.97
N GLY A 264 -4.23 15.71 35.78
CA GLY A 264 -4.81 17.03 35.52
C GLY A 264 -3.76 18.15 35.54
N ALA A 265 -2.48 17.83 35.32
CA ALA A 265 -1.38 18.78 35.33
C ALA A 265 -1.27 19.49 33.96
N ASP A 266 -2.35 20.16 33.54
CA ASP A 266 -2.45 20.75 32.21
C ASP A 266 -1.34 21.78 31.95
N ASP A 267 -0.89 22.53 32.96
CA ASP A 267 0.17 23.53 32.81
C ASP A 267 1.53 22.95 32.44
N GLU A 268 1.79 21.68 32.79
CA GLU A 268 3.04 20.97 32.49
C GLU A 268 3.02 20.32 31.10
N ILE A 269 1.85 20.22 30.47
CA ILE A 269 1.70 19.65 29.14
C ILE A 269 2.27 20.60 28.09
N SER A 270 3.11 20.06 27.19
CA SER A 270 3.75 20.86 26.13
C SER A 270 2.76 21.62 25.26
N THR A 271 3.08 22.88 24.95
CA THR A 271 2.26 23.73 24.07
C THR A 271 2.07 23.11 22.68
N VAL A 272 3.09 22.42 22.15
CA VAL A 272 2.99 21.74 20.85
C VAL A 272 1.89 20.69 20.86
N PHE A 273 1.81 19.88 21.92
CA PHE A 273 0.76 18.88 22.04
C PHE A 273 -0.62 19.52 22.23
N LYS A 274 -0.74 20.55 23.08
CA LYS A 274 -1.99 21.30 23.24
C LYS A 274 -2.50 21.83 21.89
N ASN A 275 -1.64 22.48 21.12
CA ASN A 275 -1.99 23.01 19.80
C ASN A 275 -2.40 21.89 18.84
N THR A 276 -1.70 20.75 18.85
CA THR A 276 -2.07 19.60 18.01
C THR A 276 -3.47 19.07 18.34
N VAL A 277 -3.81 18.98 19.63
CA VAL A 277 -5.15 18.57 20.08
C VAL A 277 -6.20 19.61 19.70
N GLU A 278 -5.90 20.90 19.87
CA GLU A 278 -6.80 21.98 19.46
C GLU A 278 -7.05 22.00 17.96
N ASP A 279 -6.01 21.86 17.14
CA ASP A 279 -6.15 21.85 15.68
C ASP A 279 -7.00 20.66 15.20
N ALA A 280 -6.79 19.48 15.79
CA ALA A 280 -7.57 18.29 15.48
C ALA A 280 -9.02 18.41 15.96
N PHE A 281 -9.24 19.01 17.14
CA PHE A 281 -10.57 19.28 17.66
C PHE A 281 -11.30 20.35 16.83
N ALA A 282 -10.60 21.42 16.43
CA ALA A 282 -11.13 22.44 15.54
C ALA A 282 -11.56 21.83 14.21
N TYR A 283 -10.74 20.95 13.62
CA TYR A 283 -11.10 20.20 12.42
C TYR A 283 -12.41 19.40 12.60
N ALA A 284 -12.55 18.70 13.72
CA ALA A 284 -13.78 17.97 14.07
C ALA A 284 -15.03 18.87 14.15
N MET A 285 -14.85 20.14 14.52
CA MET A 285 -15.96 21.08 14.73
C MET A 285 -16.31 21.91 13.50
N ILE A 286 -15.38 22.11 12.58
CA ILE A 286 -15.57 23.10 11.48
C ILE A 286 -15.43 22.52 10.08
N SER A 287 -14.79 21.36 9.88
CA SER A 287 -14.60 20.81 8.54
C SER A 287 -15.94 20.35 7.95
N ASP A 288 -16.19 20.65 6.67
CA ASP A 288 -17.39 20.20 5.97
C ASP A 288 -17.59 18.68 6.07
N THR A 289 -16.50 17.90 5.96
CA THR A 289 -16.51 16.43 6.11
C THR A 289 -16.88 15.96 7.52
N GLN A 290 -16.73 16.82 8.52
CA GLN A 290 -17.07 16.55 9.92
C GLN A 290 -18.47 17.06 10.31
N GLN A 291 -19.13 17.80 9.42
CA GLN A 291 -20.48 18.29 9.62
C GLN A 291 -21.56 17.41 8.96
N MET A 292 -21.16 16.30 8.35
CA MET A 292 -22.07 15.31 7.77
C MET A 292 -22.84 14.56 8.87
N ASP A 293 -24.00 14.01 8.53
CA ASP A 293 -24.83 13.23 9.48
C ASP A 293 -24.09 12.01 10.05
N THR A 294 -23.16 11.45 9.28
CA THR A 294 -22.31 10.31 9.67
C THR A 294 -21.24 10.68 10.69
N THR A 295 -20.80 11.93 10.72
CA THR A 295 -19.63 12.37 11.51
C THR A 295 -20.04 13.27 12.67
N LYS A 296 -20.94 14.23 12.45
CA LYS A 296 -21.31 15.24 13.45
C LYS A 296 -21.88 14.64 14.74
N GLY A 297 -21.15 14.82 15.85
CA GLY A 297 -21.55 14.33 17.17
C GLY A 297 -21.60 12.80 17.28
N THR A 298 -20.88 12.09 16.41
CA THR A 298 -20.79 10.63 16.39
C THR A 298 -19.38 10.15 16.71
N LEU A 299 -19.27 8.90 17.14
CA LEU A 299 -17.98 8.29 17.41
C LEU A 299 -17.14 8.14 16.13
N PHE A 300 -17.81 7.95 14.98
CA PHE A 300 -17.15 7.93 13.68
C PHE A 300 -16.52 9.29 13.34
N GLY A 301 -17.19 10.40 13.67
CA GLY A 301 -16.60 11.74 13.58
C GLY A 301 -15.39 11.92 14.50
N ALA A 302 -15.46 11.43 15.74
CA ALA A 302 -14.33 11.49 16.67
C ALA A 302 -13.09 10.73 16.14
N TYR A 303 -13.29 9.58 15.51
CA TYR A 303 -12.22 8.85 14.82
C TYR A 303 -11.67 9.66 13.64
N ASN A 304 -12.55 10.19 12.78
CA ASN A 304 -12.15 10.95 11.60
C ASN A 304 -11.52 12.31 11.92
N ALA A 305 -11.72 12.84 13.12
CA ALA A 305 -11.01 14.03 13.59
C ALA A 305 -9.49 13.79 13.65
N VAL A 306 -9.07 12.59 14.10
CA VAL A 306 -7.65 12.23 14.22
C VAL A 306 -7.06 11.95 12.83
N THR A 307 -7.73 11.12 12.03
CA THR A 307 -7.24 10.78 10.68
C THR A 307 -7.24 12.00 9.77
N GLY A 308 -8.32 12.79 9.80
CA GLY A 308 -8.51 14.00 9.03
C GLY A 308 -7.54 15.12 9.41
N TYR A 309 -7.19 15.28 10.68
CA TYR A 309 -6.15 16.22 11.11
C TYR A 309 -4.82 15.94 10.40
N TYR A 310 -4.35 14.69 10.42
CA TYR A 310 -3.10 14.31 9.77
C TYR A 310 -3.19 14.41 8.24
N GLN A 311 -4.36 14.15 7.66
CA GLN A 311 -4.55 14.22 6.22
C GLN A 311 -4.65 15.67 5.70
N ASN A 312 -5.34 16.56 6.42
CA ASN A 312 -5.83 17.83 5.87
C ASN A 312 -5.31 19.07 6.59
N VAL A 313 -4.91 18.97 7.87
CA VAL A 313 -4.54 20.15 8.69
C VAL A 313 -3.06 20.20 8.99
N ARG A 314 -2.44 19.05 9.31
CA ARG A 314 -1.04 19.00 9.69
C ARG A 314 -0.15 19.43 8.53
N ASN A 315 0.70 20.42 8.79
CA ASN A 315 1.74 20.82 7.85
C ASN A 315 2.89 19.81 7.83
N TYR A 316 3.29 19.43 6.61
CA TYR A 316 4.45 18.57 6.36
C TYR A 316 5.49 19.34 5.58
N LYS A 317 6.77 19.00 5.78
CA LYS A 317 7.89 19.63 5.06
C LYS A 317 7.75 19.45 3.54
N ASN A 318 7.25 18.29 3.12
CA ASN A 318 7.00 17.92 1.74
C ASN A 318 6.02 16.72 1.70
N ASP A 319 5.56 16.35 0.51
CA ASP A 319 4.61 15.25 0.35
C ASP A 319 5.19 13.89 0.75
N GLU A 320 6.51 13.72 0.67
CA GLU A 320 7.19 12.50 1.13
C GLU A 320 7.06 12.32 2.65
N ALA A 321 7.28 13.39 3.42
CA ALA A 321 7.09 13.38 4.86
C ALA A 321 5.62 13.13 5.25
N LYS A 322 4.68 13.66 4.45
CA LYS A 322 3.24 13.39 4.60
C LYS A 322 2.94 11.91 4.40
N LEU A 323 3.40 11.34 3.28
CA LEU A 323 3.24 9.92 2.98
C LEU A 323 3.84 9.04 4.09
N GLN A 324 5.06 9.34 4.52
CA GLN A 324 5.74 8.59 5.58
C GLN A 324 4.93 8.58 6.87
N SER A 325 4.36 9.73 7.24
CA SER A 325 3.56 9.87 8.44
C SER A 325 2.28 9.04 8.40
N ILE A 326 1.54 9.11 7.29
CA ILE A 326 0.18 8.58 7.15
C ILE A 326 0.17 7.10 6.79
N VAL A 327 1.08 6.68 5.90
CA VAL A 327 1.00 5.37 5.26
C VAL A 327 2.13 4.43 5.72
N LEU A 328 3.33 4.94 6.05
CA LEU A 328 4.55 4.12 6.18
C LEU A 328 4.98 3.79 7.61
N GLY A 329 4.04 3.58 8.54
CA GLY A 329 4.37 3.32 9.94
C GLY A 329 4.76 4.56 10.73
N GLY A 330 4.50 5.75 10.18
CA GLY A 330 4.82 7.00 10.85
C GLY A 330 3.82 7.40 11.93
N THR A 331 4.02 8.61 12.48
CA THR A 331 3.23 9.12 13.60
C THR A 331 1.72 9.09 13.35
N ALA A 332 1.27 9.51 12.17
CA ALA A 332 -0.17 9.57 11.86
C ALA A 332 -0.81 8.19 11.84
N GLN A 333 -0.15 7.17 11.28
CA GLN A 333 -0.66 5.80 11.31
C GLN A 333 -0.78 5.28 12.74
N LEU A 334 0.27 5.48 13.56
CA LEU A 334 0.26 5.05 14.97
C LEU A 334 -0.86 5.74 15.76
N LYS A 335 -1.08 7.04 15.54
CA LYS A 335 -2.16 7.78 16.21
C LYS A 335 -3.54 7.39 15.70
N SER A 336 -3.68 7.08 14.42
CA SER A 336 -4.94 6.59 13.83
C SER A 336 -5.30 5.21 14.36
N GLN A 337 -4.31 4.31 14.50
CA GLN A 337 -4.51 3.01 15.15
C GLN A 337 -4.95 3.18 16.60
N LYS A 338 -4.30 4.10 17.33
CA LYS A 338 -4.68 4.37 18.72
C LYS A 338 -6.09 4.95 18.83
N ALA A 339 -6.47 5.83 17.91
CA ALA A 339 -7.83 6.38 17.82
C ALA A 339 -8.86 5.26 17.56
N PHE A 340 -8.56 4.33 16.65
CA PHE A 340 -9.43 3.19 16.36
C PHE A 340 -9.62 2.30 17.60
N GLU A 341 -8.55 1.97 18.33
CA GLU A 341 -8.63 1.21 19.58
C GLU A 341 -9.50 1.92 20.63
N LEU A 342 -9.30 3.22 20.82
CA LEU A 342 -10.07 4.02 21.78
C LEU A 342 -11.55 4.11 21.39
N CYS A 343 -11.85 4.31 20.11
CA CYS A 343 -13.23 4.33 19.65
C CYS A 343 -13.88 2.95 19.78
N THR A 344 -13.16 1.87 19.47
CA THR A 344 -13.67 0.51 19.68
C THR A 344 -14.01 0.27 21.15
N ALA A 345 -13.12 0.66 22.07
CA ALA A 345 -13.36 0.55 23.50
C ALA A 345 -14.53 1.44 23.96
N PHE A 346 -14.62 2.68 23.47
CA PHE A 346 -15.75 3.58 23.77
C PHE A 346 -17.09 3.01 23.30
N ALA A 347 -17.12 2.37 22.12
CA ALA A 347 -18.33 1.75 21.61
C ALA A 347 -18.81 0.57 22.47
N LEU A 348 -17.89 -0.15 23.13
CA LEU A 348 -18.19 -1.30 23.97
C LEU A 348 -18.51 -0.91 25.43
N ASP A 349 -17.69 -0.05 26.01
CA ASP A 349 -17.66 0.23 27.44
C ASP A 349 -18.14 1.68 27.77
N GLY A 350 -18.47 2.48 26.75
CA GLY A 350 -18.97 3.85 26.91
C GLY A 350 -17.91 4.83 27.42
N ALA A 351 -18.36 5.93 28.01
CA ALA A 351 -17.50 7.00 28.49
C ALA A 351 -16.58 6.60 29.66
N GLU A 352 -16.80 5.44 30.28
CA GLU A 352 -15.98 4.96 31.40
C GLU A 352 -14.51 4.75 31.00
N ILE A 353 -14.24 4.42 29.73
CA ILE A 353 -12.85 4.27 29.23
C ILE A 353 -12.05 5.57 29.24
N LEU A 354 -12.73 6.72 29.35
CA LEU A 354 -12.12 8.04 29.44
C LEU A 354 -11.74 8.39 30.88
N ASN A 355 -12.24 7.65 31.86
CA ASN A 355 -11.85 7.77 33.25
C ASN A 355 -10.48 7.10 33.40
N LEU A 356 -9.42 7.91 33.44
CA LEU A 356 -8.03 7.46 33.44
C LEU A 356 -7.54 6.85 34.76
N ASN A 357 -8.46 6.36 35.59
CA ASN A 357 -8.20 5.84 36.94
C ASN A 357 -7.15 4.73 36.97
#